data_AF-E6QU60-F1
#
_entry.id   AF-E6QU60-F1
#
_cell.length_a   1.000
_cell.length_b   1.000
_cell.length_c   1.000
_cell.angle_alpha   90.00
_cell.angle_beta   90.00
_cell.angle_gamma   90.00
#
_symmetry.space_group_name_H-M   'P 1'
#
loop_
_entity.id
_entity.type
_entity.pdbx_description
1 polymer ?
#
loop_
_entity_poly.entity_id
_entity_poly.type
_entity_poly.pdbx_seq_one_letter_code
_entity_poly.pdbx_strand_id
1 'polypeptide(L)' 'MTTTAERMQIIELVTEAMTAGARQDRACEVICLNERTLQRWQRDRLGGDKRPRRER' A
#
# COMPACT_ATOMS: atom_id res chain seq x y z
N MET A 1 -3.66 -1.77 -13.51
CA MET A 1 -2.68 -2.19 -12.47
C MET A 1 -2.23 -0.94 -11.73
N THR A 2 -2.17 -0.95 -10.41
CA THR A 2 -1.62 0.18 -9.63
C THR A 2 -0.09 0.26 -9.78
N THR A 3 0.38 1.45 -10.16
CA THR A 3 1.79 1.84 -10.29
C THR A 3 2.47 1.91 -8.92
N THR A 4 3.80 1.93 -8.90
CA THR A 4 4.56 2.04 -7.64
C THR A 4 4.29 3.37 -6.93
N ALA A 5 4.12 4.46 -7.69
CA ALA A 5 3.78 5.77 -7.15
C ALA A 5 2.41 5.77 -6.45
N GLU A 6 1.39 5.20 -7.09
CA GLU A 6 0.05 5.08 -6.48
C GLU A 6 0.08 4.25 -5.20
N ARG A 7 0.87 3.16 -5.16
CA ARG A 7 1.01 2.36 -3.94
C ARG A 7 1.66 3.15 -2.80
N MET A 8 2.68 3.96 -3.09
CA MET A 8 3.30 4.80 -2.06
C MET A 8 2.32 5.82 -1.52
N GLN A 9 1.55 6.48 -2.40
CA GLN A 9 0.53 7.43 -1.99
C GLN A 9 -0.54 6.77 -1.10
N ILE A 10 -0.99 5.55 -1.46
CA ILE A 10 -1.95 4.80 -0.63
C ILE A 10 -1.34 4.46 0.74
N ILE A 11 -0.07 4.05 0.80
CA ILE A 11 0.61 3.76 2.07
C ILE A 11 0.68 5.02 2.94
N GLU A 12 1.00 6.17 2.36
CA GLU A 12 1.05 7.45 3.08
C GLU A 12 -0.31 7.85 3.63
N LEU A 13 -1.37 7.80 2.81
CA LEU A 13 -2.73 8.11 3.23
C LEU A 13 -3.23 7.20 4.36
N VAL A 14 -2.95 5.89 4.27
CA VAL A 14 -3.32 4.96 5.34
C VAL A 14 -2.50 5.22 6.61
N THR A 15 -1.22 5.58 6.47
CA THR A 15 -0.37 5.94 7.61
C THR A 15 -0.88 7.18 8.31
N GLU A 16 -1.27 8.22 7.55
CA GLU A 16 -1.86 9.45 8.08
C GLU A 16 -3.17 9.15 8.83
N ALA A 17 -4.05 8.34 8.26
CA ALA A 17 -5.28 7.91 8.93
C ALA A 17 -4.99 7.16 10.24
N MET A 18 -3.98 6.29 10.25
CA MET A 18 -3.56 5.59 11.47
C MET A 18 -2.97 6.54 12.51
N THR A 19 -2.19 7.54 12.09
CA THR A 19 -1.67 8.59 12.99
C THR A 19 -2.81 9.43 13.59
N ALA A 20 -3.89 9.64 12.84
CA ALA A 20 -5.11 10.27 13.35
C ALA A 20 -5.93 9.37 14.30
N GLY A 21 -5.52 8.11 14.50
CA GLY A 21 -6.14 7.17 15.43
C GLY A 21 -7.00 6.08 14.77
N ALA A 22 -7.04 6.00 13.44
CA ALA A 22 -7.72 4.90 12.76
C ALA A 22 -6.94 3.58 12.92
N ARG A 23 -7.67 2.46 12.96
CA ARG A 23 -7.04 1.15 12.87
C ARG A 23 -6.74 0.82 11.40
N GLN A 24 -5.65 0.10 11.14
CA GLN A 24 -5.20 -0.21 9.77
C GLN A 24 -6.26 -0.94 8.95
N ASP A 25 -6.94 -1.91 9.57
CA ASP A 25 -8.06 -2.66 8.98
C ASP A 25 -9.19 -1.74 8.52
N ARG A 26 -9.60 -0.80 9.37
CA ARG A 26 -10.65 0.19 9.07
C ARG A 26 -10.23 1.18 7.98
N ALA A 27 -8.99 1.67 8.04
CA ALA A 27 -8.46 2.54 6.99
C ALA A 27 -8.40 1.84 5.63
N CYS A 28 -8.01 0.57 5.61
CA CYS A 28 -8.01 -0.26 4.40
C CYS A 28 -9.43 -0.54 3.88
N GLU A 29 -10.38 -0.83 4.77
CA GLU A 29 -11.78 -1.09 4.46
C GLU A 29 -12.45 0.09 3.72
N VAL A 30 -12.22 1.32 4.17
CA VAL A 30 -12.77 2.55 3.58
C VAL A 30 -12.35 2.75 2.12
N ILE A 31 -11.13 2.35 1.76
CA ILE A 31 -10.60 2.46 0.40
C ILE A 31 -10.73 1.15 -0.39
N CYS A 32 -11.52 0.20 0.11
CA CYS A 32 -11.71 -1.14 -0.47
C CYS A 32 -10.38 -1.88 -0.74
N LEU A 33 -9.38 -1.66 0.10
CA LEU A 33 -8.09 -2.33 0.04
C LEU A 33 -8.05 -3.46 1.05
N ASN A 34 -7.49 -4.60 0.67
CA ASN A 34 -7.20 -5.65 1.65
C ASN A 34 -5.98 -5.25 2.48
N GLU A 35 -6.10 -5.31 3.80
CA GLU A 35 -4.99 -5.08 4.74
C GLU A 35 -3.72 -5.87 4.38
N ARG A 36 -3.87 -7.15 3.98
CA ARG A 36 -2.74 -8.00 3.56
C ARG A 36 -2.02 -7.46 2.33
N THR A 37 -2.75 -6.79 1.43
CA THR A 37 -2.17 -6.13 0.25
C THR A 37 -1.31 -4.94 0.68
N LEU A 38 -1.80 -4.14 1.64
CA LEU A 38 -1.05 -3.03 2.21
C LEU A 38 0.23 -3.51 2.91
N GLN A 39 0.10 -4.49 3.81
CA GLN A 39 1.24 -5.09 4.52
C GLN A 39 2.28 -5.64 3.54
N ARG A 40 1.82 -6.28 2.45
CA ARG A 40 2.72 -6.73 1.39
C ARG A 40 3.44 -5.57 0.72
N TRP A 41 2.75 -4.48 0.36
CA TRP A 41 3.40 -3.33 -0.27
C TRP A 41 4.40 -2.65 0.66
N GLN A 42 4.11 -2.56 1.96
CA GLN A 42 5.05 -2.07 2.96
C GLN A 42 6.31 -2.95 3.05
N ARG A 43 6.15 -4.28 2.96
CA ARG A 43 7.29 -5.21 2.89
C ARG A 43 8.06 -5.09 1.58
N ASP A 44 7.37 -4.95 0.45
CA ASP A 44 7.98 -4.80 -0.87
C ASP A 44 8.73 -3.44 -0.97
N ARG A 45 8.33 -2.41 -0.21
CA ARG A 45 9.06 -1.13 -0.09
C ARG A 45 10.50 -1.32 0.43
N LEU A 46 10.73 -2.30 1.30
CA LEU A 46 12.07 -2.65 1.82
C LEU A 46 12.89 -3.48 0.82
N GLY A 47 12.26 -4.08 -0.20
CA GLY A 47 12.89 -5.01 -1.14
C GLY A 47 12.81 -4.64 -2.62
N GLY A 48 12.31 -3.44 -2.95
CA GLY A 48 12.02 -2.99 -4.32
C GLY A 48 10.80 -3.67 -4.95
N ASP A 49 10.23 -3.06 -6.01
CA ASP A 49 9.17 -3.71 -6.80
C ASP A 49 9.78 -4.90 -7.57
N LYS A 50 9.45 -6.12 -7.14
CA LYS A 50 9.92 -7.38 -7.74
C LYS A 50 9.13 -7.82 -8.97
N ARG A 51 8.21 -6.99 -9.49
CA ARG A 51 7.51 -7.34 -10.72
C ARG A 51 8.52 -7.45 -11.86
N PRO A 52 8.50 -8.54 -12.66
CA PRO A 52 9.37 -8.64 -13.82
C PRO A 52 9.10 -7.47 -14.75
N ARG A 53 10.15 -6.70 -15.05
CA ARG A 53 10.09 -5.62 -16.03
C ARG A 53 9.82 -6.28 -17.38
N ARG A 54 8.61 -6.09 -17.91
CA ARG A 54 8.25 -6.63 -19.22
C ARG A 54 8.95 -5.75 -20.26
N GLU A 55 10.15 -6.16 -20.66
CA GLU A 55 10.80 -5.64 -21.86
C GLU A 55 10.04 -6.17 -23.08
N ARG A 56 9.81 -5.30 -24.06
CA ARG A 56 8.99 -5.55 -25.23
C ARG A 56 9.84 -5.43 -26.47
#